data_AF-A0A1B6FNY8-F1
#
_entry.id   AF-A0A1B6FNY8-F1
#
_cell.length_a   1.000
_cell.length_b   1.000
_cell.length_c   1.000
_cell.angle_alpha   90.00
_cell.angle_beta   90.00
_cell.angle_gamma   90.00
#
_symmetry.space_group_name_H-M   'P 1'
#
loop_
_entity.id
_entity.type
_entity.pdbx_description
1 polymer ?
#
loop_
_entity_poly.entity_id
_entity_poly.type
_entity_poly.pdbx_seq_one_letter_code
_entity_poly.pdbx_strand_id
1 'polypeptide(L)'
;VVGQIDNKFIAALLHPQGEKNFFLVLFDQHAVDERIRVEMLTAGYKNNSGQLKSQSINPSIEVFLTENEIVVLIELLPRLQKLGITLVVKEGKVFVCEIPLCLFNKLSKENQTDTMTALIKQLLVSAEDSRGVIPSLPHFIADISNE
;
A
#
# COMPACT_ATOMS: atom_id res chain seq x y z
N VAL A 1 21.87 -24.26 -2.34
CA VAL A 1 21.83 -24.12 -0.86
C VAL A 1 22.85 -25.08 -0.28
N VAL A 2 23.67 -24.63 0.65
CA VAL A 2 24.76 -25.43 1.26
C VAL A 2 24.37 -25.95 2.63
N GLY A 3 23.53 -25.23 3.37
CA GLY A 3 23.03 -25.68 4.66
C GLY A 3 22.26 -24.59 5.39
N GLN A 4 21.88 -24.89 6.62
CA GLN A 4 21.24 -23.97 7.54
C GLN A 4 22.17 -23.72 8.73
N ILE A 5 22.19 -22.50 9.25
CA ILE A 5 23.02 -22.09 10.39
C ILE A 5 22.10 -21.61 11.50
N ASP A 6 22.23 -22.23 12.68
CA ASP A 6 21.51 -21.88 13.92
C ASP A 6 19.98 -21.82 13.76
N ASN A 7 19.42 -22.55 12.79
CA ASN A 7 18.01 -22.45 12.37
C ASN A 7 17.53 -21.02 12.02
N LYS A 8 18.42 -20.03 11.90
CA LYS A 8 18.10 -18.63 11.60
C LYS A 8 18.51 -18.20 10.21
N PHE A 9 19.58 -18.80 9.67
CA PHE A 9 20.08 -18.45 8.35
C PHE A 9 20.09 -19.64 7.39
N ILE A 10 19.75 -19.40 6.13
CA ILE A 10 20.03 -20.31 5.03
C ILE A 10 21.34 -19.86 4.37
N ALA A 11 22.32 -20.75 4.32
CA ALA A 11 23.58 -20.52 3.63
C ALA A 11 23.51 -21.07 2.20
N ALA A 12 23.86 -20.26 1.20
CA ALA A 12 23.92 -20.68 -0.19
C ALA A 12 25.18 -20.15 -0.87
N LEU A 13 25.71 -20.91 -1.83
CA LEU A 13 26.73 -20.42 -2.74
C LEU A 13 26.02 -19.86 -3.98
N LEU A 14 26.28 -18.60 -4.29
CA LEU A 14 25.85 -17.95 -5.53
C LEU A 14 27.05 -17.82 -6.46
N HIS A 15 26.80 -18.01 -7.75
CA HIS A 15 27.78 -17.74 -8.80
C HIS A 15 27.18 -16.72 -9.77
N PRO A 16 27.42 -15.41 -9.54
CA PRO A 16 26.96 -14.36 -10.43
C PRO A 16 27.57 -14.54 -11.82
N GLN A 17 26.78 -14.30 -12.86
CA GLN A 17 27.24 -14.42 -14.23
C GLN A 17 28.35 -13.39 -14.50
N GLY A 18 29.48 -13.85 -15.03
CA GLY A 18 30.65 -13.01 -15.30
C GLY A 18 31.69 -12.95 -14.18
N GLU A 19 31.38 -13.51 -13.01
CA GLU A 19 32.34 -13.64 -11.90
C GLU A 19 33.09 -14.96 -11.95
N LYS A 20 34.36 -14.96 -11.51
CA LYS A 20 35.16 -16.19 -11.40
C LYS A 20 34.97 -16.91 -10.06
N ASN A 21 34.48 -16.21 -9.05
CA ASN A 21 34.39 -16.70 -7.68
C ASN A 21 32.94 -17.04 -7.29
N PHE A 22 32.80 -17.97 -6.36
CA PHE A 22 31.54 -18.24 -5.66
C PHE A 22 31.42 -17.33 -4.44
N PHE A 23 30.21 -16.85 -4.18
CA PHE A 23 29.87 -16.03 -3.02
C PHE A 23 29.06 -16.86 -2.04
N LEU A 24 29.52 -16.96 -0.79
CA LEU A 24 28.70 -17.48 0.30
C LEU A 24 27.73 -16.38 0.75
N VAL A 25 26.44 -16.63 0.58
CA VAL A 25 25.36 -15.72 0.97
C VAL A 25 24.56 -16.37 2.09
N LEU A 26 24.31 -15.58 3.13
CA LEU A 26 23.45 -15.94 4.25
C LEU A 26 22.13 -15.18 4.13
N PHE A 27 21.04 -15.92 4.09
CA PHE A 27 19.70 -15.38 4.07
C PHE A 27 19.10 -15.49 5.47
N ASP A 28 18.70 -14.37 6.07
CA ASP A 28 17.87 -14.38 7.27
C ASP A 28 16.50 -14.97 6.94
N GLN A 29 16.19 -16.11 7.54
CA GLN A 29 14.97 -16.86 7.22
C GLN A 29 13.71 -16.07 7.56
N HIS A 30 13.69 -15.33 8.67
CA HIS A 30 12.52 -14.54 9.05
C HIS A 30 12.27 -13.43 8.03
N ALA A 31 13.32 -12.68 7.68
CA ALA A 31 13.20 -11.60 6.70
C ALA A 31 12.81 -12.12 5.30
N VAL A 32 13.33 -13.29 4.89
CA VAL A 32 12.97 -13.92 3.63
C VAL A 32 11.51 -14.38 3.62
N ASP A 33 11.07 -15.09 4.67
CA ASP A 33 9.70 -15.59 4.76
C ASP A 33 8.70 -14.43 4.83
N GLU A 34 8.99 -13.38 5.58
CA GLU A 34 8.17 -12.17 5.63
C GLU A 34 8.07 -11.51 4.25
N ARG A 35 9.18 -11.43 3.51
CA ARG A 35 9.19 -10.84 2.18
C ARG A 35 8.35 -11.65 1.19
N ILE A 36 8.50 -12.98 1.19
CA ILE A 36 7.72 -13.89 0.36
C ILE A 36 6.24 -13.77 0.71
N ARG A 37 5.89 -13.75 2.01
CA ARG A 37 4.51 -13.56 2.47
C ARG A 37 3.91 -12.25 1.98
N VAL A 38 4.63 -11.13 2.08
CA VAL A 38 4.18 -9.82 1.56
C VAL A 38 3.96 -9.87 0.05
N GLU A 39 4.86 -10.47 -0.71
CA GLU A 39 4.72 -10.60 -2.16
C GLU A 39 3.52 -11.45 -2.56
N MET A 40 3.29 -12.59 -1.88
CA MET A 40 2.10 -13.43 -2.11
C MET A 40 0.80 -12.69 -1.77
N LEU A 41 0.76 -12.01 -0.62
CA LEU A 41 -0.41 -11.25 -0.19
C LEU A 41 -0.72 -10.10 -1.15
N THR A 42 0.32 -9.47 -1.73
CA THR A 42 0.14 -8.31 -2.63
C THR A 42 -0.08 -8.70 -4.09
N ALA A 43 0.31 -9.90 -4.53
CA ALA A 43 0.14 -10.38 -5.90
C ALA A 43 -1.33 -10.39 -6.35
N GLY A 44 -2.26 -10.74 -5.46
CA GLY A 44 -3.70 -10.69 -5.74
C GLY A 44 -4.23 -9.28 -6.00
N TYR A 45 -3.58 -8.27 -5.42
CA TYR A 45 -4.02 -6.87 -5.42
C TYR A 45 -3.29 -6.00 -6.44
N LYS A 46 -2.28 -6.50 -7.16
CA LYS A 46 -1.58 -5.74 -8.20
C LYS A 46 -1.90 -6.25 -9.60
N ASN A 47 -1.97 -5.35 -10.57
CA ASN A 47 -2.06 -5.70 -11.99
C ASN A 47 -0.66 -5.98 -12.58
N ASN A 48 -0.61 -6.35 -13.85
CA ASN A 48 0.64 -6.68 -14.54
C ASN A 48 1.61 -5.49 -14.66
N SER A 49 1.14 -4.25 -14.51
CA SER A 49 1.99 -3.04 -14.47
C SER A 49 2.48 -2.69 -13.05
N GLY A 50 2.17 -3.53 -12.05
CA GLY A 50 2.57 -3.32 -10.66
C GLY A 50 1.71 -2.30 -9.91
N GLN A 51 0.68 -1.75 -10.54
CA GLN A 51 -0.29 -0.84 -9.91
C GLN A 51 -1.33 -1.64 -9.13
N LEU A 52 -1.92 -1.00 -8.11
CA LEU A 52 -3.02 -1.62 -7.39
C LEU A 52 -4.26 -1.77 -8.26
N LYS A 53 -4.90 -2.92 -8.14
CA LYS A 53 -6.27 -3.13 -8.60
C LYS A 53 -7.18 -2.30 -7.71
N SER A 54 -8.00 -1.46 -8.32
CA SER A 54 -9.08 -0.72 -7.67
C SER A 54 -10.43 -1.38 -7.94
N GLN A 55 -11.40 -1.07 -7.09
CA GLN A 55 -12.80 -1.43 -7.20
C GLN A 55 -13.63 -0.16 -7.06
N SER A 56 -14.57 0.05 -7.98
CA SER A 56 -15.49 1.20 -7.90
C SER A 56 -16.52 0.98 -6.80
N ILE A 57 -16.85 2.05 -6.07
CA ILE A 57 -17.83 2.08 -5.00
C ILE A 57 -19.11 2.74 -5.54
N ASN A 58 -20.26 2.09 -5.32
CA ASN A 58 -21.56 2.63 -5.68
C ASN A 58 -22.57 2.36 -4.54
N PRO A 59 -23.15 3.40 -3.92
CA PRO A 59 -22.92 4.83 -4.18
C PRO A 59 -21.53 5.32 -3.75
N SER A 60 -21.05 6.41 -4.34
CA SER A 60 -19.81 7.08 -3.92
C SER A 60 -19.87 7.46 -2.45
N ILE A 61 -18.75 7.40 -1.73
CA ILE A 61 -18.68 7.77 -0.31
C ILE A 61 -18.30 9.25 -0.20
N GLU A 62 -19.17 10.08 0.37
CA GLU A 62 -18.83 11.46 0.74
C GLU A 62 -17.88 11.44 1.95
N VAL A 63 -16.76 12.15 1.87
CA VAL A 63 -15.81 12.31 2.99
C VAL A 63 -15.76 13.76 3.44
N PHE A 64 -15.63 13.96 4.75
CA PHE A 64 -15.71 15.28 5.37
C PHE A 64 -14.32 15.89 5.59
N LEU A 65 -13.98 16.86 4.75
CA LEU A 65 -12.72 17.59 4.78
C LEU A 65 -12.98 19.10 4.92
N THR A 66 -12.06 19.79 5.59
CA THR A 66 -11.97 21.25 5.66
C THR A 66 -11.47 21.83 4.33
N GLU A 67 -11.69 23.14 4.11
CA GLU A 67 -11.24 23.80 2.88
C GLU A 67 -9.72 23.66 2.66
N ASN A 68 -8.93 23.77 3.73
CA ASN A 68 -7.47 23.59 3.65
C ASN A 68 -7.10 22.15 3.27
N GLU A 69 -7.76 21.16 3.87
CA GLU A 69 -7.54 19.74 3.53
C GLU A 69 -7.89 19.45 2.06
N ILE A 70 -8.92 20.10 1.51
CA ILE A 70 -9.30 19.95 0.09
C ILE A 70 -8.22 20.51 -0.83
N VAL A 71 -7.61 21.65 -0.50
CA VAL A 71 -6.51 22.25 -1.29
C VAL A 71 -5.34 21.28 -1.38
N VAL A 72 -4.91 20.71 -0.24
CA VAL A 72 -3.82 19.71 -0.19
C VAL A 72 -4.21 18.44 -0.94
N LEU A 73 -5.46 18.00 -0.81
CA LEU A 73 -5.96 16.80 -1.49
C LEU A 73 -5.82 16.91 -3.01
N ILE A 74 -6.12 18.06 -3.59
CA ILE A 74 -6.06 18.28 -5.05
C ILE A 74 -4.64 18.00 -5.59
N GLU A 75 -3.60 18.44 -4.88
CA GLU A 75 -2.21 18.19 -5.28
C GLU A 75 -1.82 16.69 -5.18
N LEU A 76 -2.50 15.95 -4.30
CA LEU A 76 -2.24 14.53 -4.06
C LEU A 76 -3.05 13.58 -4.96
N LEU A 77 -4.08 14.06 -5.66
CA LEU A 77 -4.94 13.23 -6.53
C LEU A 77 -4.16 12.29 -7.48
N PRO A 78 -3.11 12.74 -8.21
CA PRO A 78 -2.36 11.85 -9.10
C PRO A 78 -1.64 10.72 -8.35
N ARG A 79 -1.24 10.96 -7.10
CA ARG A 79 -0.58 9.97 -6.25
C ARG A 79 -1.60 8.99 -5.67
N LEU A 80 -2.76 9.49 -5.21
CA LEU A 80 -3.87 8.68 -4.74
C LEU A 80 -4.40 7.74 -5.83
N GLN A 81 -4.47 8.22 -7.08
CA GLN A 81 -4.86 7.39 -8.22
C GLN A 81 -3.88 6.22 -8.46
N LYS A 82 -2.57 6.43 -8.28
CA LYS A 82 -1.57 5.33 -8.35
C LYS A 82 -1.74 4.31 -7.23
N LEU A 83 -2.29 4.73 -6.10
CA LEU A 83 -2.67 3.85 -5.01
C LEU A 83 -4.01 3.18 -5.27
N GLY A 84 -4.70 3.43 -6.38
CA GLY A 84 -6.03 2.85 -6.66
C GLY A 84 -7.17 3.56 -5.93
N ILE A 85 -6.95 4.79 -5.44
CA ILE A 85 -7.98 5.65 -4.84
C ILE A 85 -8.35 6.74 -5.86
N THR A 86 -9.60 6.76 -6.28
CA THR A 86 -10.14 7.79 -7.18
C THR A 86 -11.13 8.65 -6.42
N LEU A 87 -10.90 9.97 -6.40
CA LEU A 87 -11.77 10.94 -5.75
C LEU A 87 -12.26 11.98 -6.76
N VAL A 88 -13.44 12.54 -6.47
CA VAL A 88 -14.03 13.65 -7.23
C VAL A 88 -14.44 14.74 -6.27
N VAL A 89 -14.06 15.98 -6.57
CA VAL A 89 -14.50 17.17 -5.83
C VAL A 89 -15.66 17.82 -6.60
N LYS A 90 -16.81 17.99 -5.94
CA LYS A 90 -18.01 18.65 -6.50
C LYS A 90 -18.61 19.57 -5.45
N GLU A 91 -18.83 20.84 -5.81
CA GLU A 91 -19.50 21.82 -4.94
C GLU A 91 -18.87 21.92 -3.53
N GLY A 92 -17.54 21.85 -3.44
CA GLY A 92 -16.82 21.89 -2.16
C GLY A 92 -16.89 20.60 -1.34
N LYS A 93 -17.50 19.54 -1.87
CA LYS A 93 -17.57 18.20 -1.26
C LYS A 93 -16.66 17.22 -1.98
N VAL A 94 -16.15 16.24 -1.25
CA VAL A 94 -15.23 15.22 -1.78
C VAL A 94 -15.91 13.86 -1.75
N PHE A 95 -15.86 13.16 -2.87
CA PHE A 95 -16.47 11.84 -3.04
C PHE A 95 -15.40 10.83 -3.44
N VAL A 96 -15.32 9.73 -2.70
CA VAL A 96 -14.51 8.57 -3.06
C VAL A 96 -15.33 7.70 -4.02
N CYS A 97 -14.80 7.51 -5.24
CA CYS A 97 -15.44 6.74 -6.30
C CYS A 97 -14.81 5.36 -6.50
N GLU A 98 -13.50 5.24 -6.27
CA GLU A 98 -12.79 3.96 -6.35
C GLU A 98 -11.78 3.84 -5.22
N ILE A 99 -11.56 2.61 -4.78
CA ILE A 99 -10.57 2.28 -3.75
C ILE A 99 -9.82 1.00 -4.11
N PRO A 100 -8.66 0.74 -3.48
CA PRO A 100 -7.95 -0.52 -3.63
C PRO A 100 -8.83 -1.71 -3.33
N LEU A 101 -8.70 -2.79 -4.11
CA LEU A 101 -9.43 -4.03 -3.89
C LEU A 101 -9.15 -4.61 -2.48
N CYS A 102 -7.92 -4.44 -1.96
CA CYS A 102 -7.58 -4.87 -0.60
C CYS A 102 -8.34 -4.09 0.49
N LEU A 103 -8.59 -2.80 0.27
CA LEU A 103 -9.37 -1.96 1.16
C LEU A 103 -10.86 -2.24 1.01
N PHE A 104 -11.34 -2.42 -0.23
CA PHE A 104 -12.73 -2.77 -0.52
C PHE A 104 -13.19 -4.04 0.19
N ASN A 105 -12.34 -5.08 0.20
CA ASN A 105 -12.64 -6.34 0.88
C ASN A 105 -12.71 -6.24 2.40
N LYS A 106 -12.16 -5.17 2.99
CA LYS A 106 -12.08 -4.97 4.45
C LYS A 106 -13.08 -3.94 4.98
N LEU A 107 -13.56 -3.03 4.13
CA LEU A 107 -14.56 -2.06 4.53
C LEU A 107 -15.86 -2.76 4.93
N SER A 108 -16.17 -2.72 6.23
CA SER A 108 -17.49 -3.10 6.72
C SER A 108 -18.54 -2.13 6.18
N LYS A 109 -19.75 -2.62 5.91
CA LYS A 109 -20.83 -1.78 5.35
C LYS A 109 -21.34 -0.73 6.34
N GLU A 110 -21.09 -0.92 7.63
CA GLU A 110 -21.74 -0.12 8.69
C GLU A 110 -21.04 1.23 8.93
N ASN A 111 -19.74 1.38 8.62
CA ASN A 111 -18.96 2.59 8.95
C ASN A 111 -18.08 3.14 7.79
N GLN A 112 -18.49 2.92 6.54
CA GLN A 112 -17.65 3.24 5.38
C GLN A 112 -17.22 4.72 5.31
N THR A 113 -18.12 5.65 5.63
CA THR A 113 -17.84 7.09 5.58
C THR A 113 -16.78 7.53 6.59
N ASP A 114 -16.91 7.08 7.84
CA ASP A 114 -16.00 7.48 8.92
C ASP A 114 -14.61 6.88 8.70
N THR A 115 -14.56 5.59 8.35
CA THR A 115 -13.31 4.90 8.00
C THR A 115 -12.63 5.58 6.82
N MET A 116 -13.35 5.90 5.74
CA MET A 116 -12.76 6.57 4.58
C MET A 116 -12.33 8.00 4.90
N THR A 117 -13.09 8.74 5.70
CA THR A 117 -12.71 10.10 6.11
C THR A 117 -11.43 10.07 6.95
N ALA A 118 -11.33 9.18 7.93
CA ALA A 118 -10.13 9.02 8.75
C ALA A 118 -8.90 8.63 7.89
N LEU A 119 -9.10 7.71 6.95
CA LEU A 119 -8.06 7.24 6.05
C LEU A 119 -7.50 8.37 5.17
N ILE A 120 -8.39 9.14 4.54
CA ILE A 120 -7.98 10.26 3.68
C ILE A 120 -7.25 11.31 4.52
N LYS A 121 -7.73 11.65 5.72
CA LYS A 121 -7.05 12.59 6.61
C LYS A 121 -5.66 12.12 7.03
N GLN A 122 -5.49 10.83 7.35
CA GLN A 122 -4.18 10.28 7.66
C GLN A 122 -3.22 10.37 6.47
N LEU A 123 -3.71 10.15 5.24
CA LEU A 123 -2.91 10.32 4.02
C LEU A 123 -2.52 11.79 3.78
N LEU A 124 -3.38 12.74 4.11
CA LEU A 124 -3.06 14.18 4.06
C LEU A 124 -1.94 14.53 5.06
N VAL A 125 -2.11 14.16 6.34
CA VAL A 125 -1.11 14.41 7.39
C VAL A 125 0.24 13.77 7.04
N SER A 126 0.23 12.51 6.60
CA SER A 126 1.46 11.82 6.23
C SER A 126 2.16 12.47 5.04
N ALA A 127 1.40 13.03 4.10
CA ALA A 127 1.96 13.78 2.98
C ALA A 127 2.55 15.11 3.44
N GLU A 128 1.92 15.84 4.37
CA GLU A 128 2.45 17.09 4.92
C GLU A 128 3.78 16.87 5.66
N ASP A 129 3.82 15.88 6.56
CA ASP A 129 5.02 15.54 7.34
C ASP A 129 6.20 15.07 6.46
N SER A 130 5.87 14.44 5.33
CA SER A 130 6.86 13.86 4.41
C SER A 130 7.15 14.74 3.18
N ARG A 131 6.82 16.04 3.22
CA ARG A 131 6.99 16.99 2.08
C ARG A 131 6.36 16.48 0.76
N GLY A 132 5.18 15.91 0.85
CA GLY A 132 4.38 15.37 -0.25
C GLY A 132 4.63 13.89 -0.56
N VAL A 133 5.51 13.19 0.16
CA VAL A 133 5.68 11.75 -0.05
C VAL A 133 4.56 10.99 0.65
N ILE A 134 3.66 10.39 -0.13
CA ILE A 134 2.68 9.45 0.41
C ILE A 134 3.40 8.11 0.68
N PRO A 135 3.20 7.46 1.83
CA PRO A 135 3.85 6.19 2.14
C PRO A 135 3.65 5.19 1.03
N SER A 136 4.71 4.45 0.72
CA SER A 136 4.58 3.28 -0.14
C SER A 136 3.58 2.31 0.50
N LEU A 137 2.81 1.67 -0.37
CA LEU A 137 1.72 0.75 -0.08
C LEU A 137 1.91 -0.28 1.05
N PRO A 138 3.12 -0.80 1.36
CA PRO A 138 3.29 -1.84 2.38
C PRO A 138 2.83 -1.45 3.78
N HIS A 139 3.05 -0.21 4.23
CA HIS A 139 2.63 0.23 5.57
C HIS A 139 1.11 0.44 5.65
N PHE A 140 0.53 1.09 4.63
CA PHE A 140 -0.92 1.31 4.55
C PHE A 140 -1.72 -0.01 4.53
N ILE A 141 -1.24 -1.03 3.79
CA ILE A 141 -1.85 -2.36 3.83
C ILE A 141 -1.69 -3.00 5.21
N ALA A 142 -0.53 -2.87 5.85
CA ALA A 142 -0.28 -3.42 7.18
C ALA A 142 -1.19 -2.78 8.25
N ASP A 143 -1.40 -1.47 8.19
CA ASP A 143 -2.26 -0.74 9.12
C ASP A 143 -3.72 -1.17 8.98
N ILE A 144 -4.22 -1.32 7.75
CA ILE A 144 -5.57 -1.86 7.49
C ILE A 144 -5.65 -3.37 7.85
N SER A 145 -4.52 -4.06 8.08
CA SER A 145 -4.47 -5.50 8.43
C SER A 145 -4.39 -5.79 9.92
N ASN A 146 -4.08 -4.78 10.73
CA ASN A 146 -3.78 -4.94 12.14
C ASN A 146 -4.90 -4.45 13.07
N GLU A 147 -6.10 -4.18 12.54
CA GLU A 147 -7.34 -3.96 13.31
C GLU A 147 -8.32 -5.13 13.13
#